data_AF-Q4QPQ7-F1
#
_entry.id   AF-Q4QPQ7-F1
#
_cell.length_a   1.000
_cell.length_b   1.000
_cell.length_c   1.000
_cell.angle_alpha   90.00
_cell.angle_beta   90.00
_cell.angle_gamma   90.00
#
_symmetry.space_group_name_H-M   'P 1'
#
loop_
_entity.id
_entity.type
_entity.pdbx_description
1 polymer ?
#
loop_
_entity_poly.entity_id
_entity_poly.type
_entity_poly.pdbx_seq_one_letter_code
_entity_poly.pdbx_strand_id
1 'polypeptide(L)'
;MVAGGASETGGVKPMVIAGRMVRERERLIGMSPEERAWRKQWLKDQELHHGPRKVPALELELNNPIKRFYRAPLDKVCNVLEPVLGFQRAYTVRFWTGKALLALTGIYAGAYYFKYNQNVSNWSRIQVGYYYKSFQMY
;
A
#
# COMPACT_ATOMS: atom_id res chain seq x y z
N MET A 1 -2.30 61.81 7.77
CA MET A 1 -2.56 60.55 7.01
C MET A 1 -1.70 59.46 7.64
N VAL A 2 -2.27 58.61 8.48
CA VAL A 2 -1.54 57.51 9.12
C VAL A 2 -1.68 56.28 8.24
N ALA A 3 -0.57 55.81 7.68
CA ALA A 3 -0.51 54.60 6.88
C ALA A 3 -1.02 53.42 7.71
N GLY A 4 -2.11 52.79 7.27
CA GLY A 4 -2.60 51.54 7.83
C GLY A 4 -1.58 50.45 7.55
N GLY A 5 -0.69 50.20 8.52
CA GLY A 5 0.24 49.09 8.47
C GLY A 5 -0.53 47.78 8.37
N ALA A 6 -0.46 47.12 7.21
CA ALA A 6 -0.92 45.76 7.07
C ALA A 6 -0.11 44.88 8.03
N SER A 7 -0.77 44.26 8.99
CA SER A 7 -0.18 43.20 9.82
C SER A 7 0.37 42.11 8.90
N GLU A 8 1.60 41.65 9.13
CA GLU A 8 2.29 40.58 8.36
C GLU A 8 1.44 39.30 8.20
N THR A 9 0.41 39.14 9.04
CA THR A 9 -0.50 38.00 9.10
C THR A 9 -1.98 38.42 9.07
N GLY A 10 -2.30 39.65 8.66
CA GLY A 10 -3.68 40.11 8.50
C GLY A 10 -4.48 40.19 9.80
N GLY A 11 -3.82 40.44 10.94
CA GLY A 11 -4.45 40.43 12.27
C GLY A 11 -4.52 39.04 12.92
N VAL A 12 -3.96 38.00 12.28
CA VAL A 12 -3.84 36.67 12.86
C VAL A 12 -2.53 36.57 13.62
N LYS A 13 -2.53 36.16 14.89
CA LYS A 13 -1.29 36.01 15.66
C LYS A 13 -0.37 34.99 14.96
N PRO A 14 0.91 35.31 14.66
CA PRO A 14 1.86 34.35 14.10
C PRO A 14 2.24 33.34 15.18
N MET A 15 1.43 32.29 15.30
CA MET A 15 1.65 31.19 16.21
C MET A 15 1.27 29.89 15.50
N VAL A 16 1.93 28.78 15.88
CA VAL A 16 1.53 27.44 15.42
C VAL A 16 0.04 27.31 15.71
N ILE A 17 -0.78 27.06 14.67
CA ILE A 17 -2.24 27.23 14.72
C ILE A 17 -2.89 26.45 15.89
N ALA A 18 -2.23 25.38 16.34
CA ALA A 18 -2.70 24.53 17.42
C ALA A 18 -2.31 25.01 18.85
N GLY A 19 -1.31 25.89 18.98
CA GLY A 19 -0.89 26.55 20.23
C GLY A 19 -0.47 25.62 21.39
N ARG A 20 -0.48 26.16 22.61
CA ARG A 20 -0.28 25.45 23.90
C ARG A 20 -1.27 24.28 24.08
N MET A 21 -2.46 24.42 23.49
CA MET A 21 -3.57 23.49 23.68
C MET A 21 -3.42 22.18 22.90
N VAL A 22 -2.32 21.94 22.17
CA VAL A 22 -1.98 20.62 21.63
C VAL A 22 -1.67 19.61 22.74
N ARG A 23 -1.02 20.08 23.81
CA ARG A 23 -0.56 19.22 24.90
C ARG A 23 -1.68 19.00 25.91
N GLU A 24 -1.99 17.74 26.20
CA GLU A 24 -3.04 17.36 27.16
C GLU A 24 -2.80 17.93 28.55
N ARG A 25 -1.53 17.95 28.99
CA ARG A 25 -1.12 18.48 30.29
C ARG A 25 -1.47 19.94 30.48
N GLU A 26 -1.42 20.72 29.41
CA GLU A 26 -1.66 22.16 29.46
C GLU A 26 -3.16 22.48 29.49
N ARG A 27 -3.99 21.58 28.96
CA ARG A 27 -5.45 21.66 29.11
C ARG A 27 -5.90 21.39 30.54
N LEU A 28 -5.20 20.52 31.26
CA LEU A 28 -5.51 20.17 32.65
C LEU A 28 -5.25 21.31 33.64
N ILE A 29 -4.38 22.26 33.29
CA ILE A 29 -4.04 23.43 34.12
C ILE A 29 -5.18 24.49 34.10
N GLY A 30 -6.12 24.38 33.16
CA GLY A 30 -7.22 25.33 32.97
C GLY A 30 -7.01 26.22 31.73
N MET A 31 -8.12 26.79 31.24
CA MET A 31 -8.17 27.52 29.96
C MET A 31 -8.89 28.85 30.13
N SER A 32 -8.30 29.94 29.61
CA SER A 32 -8.95 31.25 29.61
C SER A 32 -10.17 31.27 28.67
N PRO A 33 -11.11 32.21 28.83
CA PRO A 33 -12.26 32.33 27.93
C PRO A 33 -11.87 32.52 26.46
N GLU A 34 -10.81 33.30 26.21
CA GLU A 34 -10.28 33.54 24.87
C GLU A 34 -9.68 32.27 24.26
N GLU A 35 -8.86 31.55 25.02
CA GLU A 35 -8.27 30.28 24.60
C GLU A 35 -9.35 29.23 24.29
N ARG A 36 -10.47 29.24 25.03
CA ARG A 36 -11.62 28.34 24.79
C ARG A 36 -12.33 28.66 23.48
N ALA A 37 -12.50 29.93 23.15
CA ALA A 37 -13.06 30.36 21.87
C ALA A 37 -12.18 29.92 20.70
N TRP A 38 -10.86 30.12 20.81
CA TRP A 38 -9.90 29.67 19.81
C TRP A 38 -9.88 28.15 19.65
N ARG A 39 -9.92 27.40 20.77
CA ARG A 39 -9.94 25.94 20.71
C ARG A 39 -11.22 25.42 20.06
N LYS A 40 -12.36 26.07 20.31
CA LYS A 40 -13.63 25.75 19.64
C LYS A 40 -13.54 25.95 18.13
N GLN A 41 -12.95 27.05 17.69
CA GLN A 41 -12.71 27.30 16.25
C GLN A 41 -11.78 26.24 15.65
N TRP A 42 -10.62 26.00 16.28
CA TRP A 42 -9.66 24.99 15.80
C TRP A 42 -10.27 23.60 15.67
N LEU A 43 -11.08 23.17 16.65
CA LEU A 43 -11.76 21.88 16.61
C LEU A 43 -12.76 21.80 15.44
N LYS A 44 -13.48 22.89 15.19
CA LYS A 44 -14.40 22.99 14.05
C LYS A 44 -13.64 22.96 12.72
N ASP A 45 -12.46 23.56 12.65
CA ASP A 45 -11.60 23.52 11.46
C ASP A 45 -11.03 22.12 11.20
N GLN A 46 -11.00 21.21 12.20
CA GLN A 46 -10.62 19.81 11.99
C GLN A 46 -11.74 18.95 11.40
N GLU A 47 -12.97 19.46 11.33
CA GLU A 47 -14.09 18.74 10.72
C GLU A 47 -13.89 18.70 9.21
N LEU A 48 -13.39 17.57 8.72
CA LEU A 48 -13.14 17.38 7.30
C LEU A 48 -14.47 17.21 6.56
N HIS A 49 -14.88 18.23 5.81
CA HIS A 49 -16.13 18.21 5.03
C HIS A 49 -16.15 17.18 3.90
N HIS A 50 -15.00 16.73 3.42
CA HIS A 50 -14.89 15.74 2.34
C HIS A 50 -13.63 14.91 2.48
N GLY A 51 -13.79 13.58 2.46
CA GLY A 51 -12.68 12.64 2.37
C GLY A 51 -12.02 12.63 0.98
N PRO A 52 -10.89 11.93 0.84
CA PRO A 52 -10.23 11.75 -0.46
C PRO A 52 -11.19 11.13 -1.48
N ARG A 53 -11.39 11.80 -2.61
CA ARG A 53 -12.24 11.29 -3.70
C ARG A 53 -11.43 10.34 -4.58
N LYS A 54 -11.97 9.14 -4.82
CA LYS A 54 -11.48 8.26 -5.87
C LYS A 54 -11.96 8.82 -7.22
N VAL A 55 -11.04 9.33 -8.04
CA VAL A 55 -11.34 9.86 -9.37
C VAL A 55 -11.01 8.77 -10.40
N PRO A 56 -12.01 8.16 -11.06
CA PRO A 56 -11.77 7.03 -11.97
C PRO A 56 -10.95 7.44 -13.20
N ALA A 57 -11.07 8.69 -13.66
CA ALA A 57 -10.27 9.22 -14.76
C ALA A 57 -8.76 9.19 -14.45
N LEU A 58 -8.37 9.60 -13.23
CA LEU A 58 -6.97 9.55 -12.81
C LEU A 58 -6.46 8.11 -12.70
N GLU A 59 -7.29 7.16 -12.24
CA GLU A 59 -6.89 5.75 -12.18
C GLU A 59 -6.67 5.13 -13.57
N LEU A 60 -7.45 5.58 -14.57
CA LEU A 60 -7.34 5.18 -15.97
C LEU A 60 -6.06 5.74 -16.62
N GLU A 61 -5.78 7.03 -16.41
CA GLU A 61 -4.62 7.70 -16.99
C GLU A 61 -3.29 7.24 -16.36
N LEU A 62 -3.26 7.04 -15.04
CA LEU A 62 -2.04 6.66 -14.32
C LEU A 62 -1.66 5.18 -14.49
N ASN A 63 -2.57 4.32 -14.97
CA ASN A 63 -2.32 2.89 -15.08
C ASN A 63 -2.44 2.37 -16.51
N ASN A 64 -1.31 1.90 -17.04
CA ASN A 64 -1.24 1.22 -18.33
C ASN A 64 -2.24 0.05 -18.43
N PRO A 65 -2.80 -0.24 -19.62
CA PRO A 65 -3.79 -1.30 -19.82
C PRO A 65 -3.27 -2.69 -19.43
N ILE A 66 -2.00 -2.99 -19.71
CA ILE A 66 -1.34 -4.25 -19.30
C ILE A 66 -1.34 -4.37 -17.76
N LYS A 67 -1.07 -3.26 -17.07
CA LYS A 67 -1.08 -3.21 -15.60
C LYS A 67 -2.46 -3.46 -15.03
N ARG A 68 -3.49 -2.95 -15.70
CA ARG A 68 -4.89 -3.17 -15.31
C ARG A 68 -5.30 -4.62 -15.52
N PHE A 69 -4.86 -5.25 -16.61
CA PHE A 69 -5.21 -6.64 -16.93
C PHE A 69 -4.75 -7.63 -15.85
N TYR A 70 -3.46 -7.62 -15.48
CA TYR A 70 -2.97 -8.56 -14.46
C TYR A 70 -3.45 -8.20 -13.04
N ARG A 71 -3.83 -6.93 -12.81
CA ARG A 71 -4.31 -6.44 -11.51
C ARG A 71 -5.80 -6.74 -11.29
N ALA A 72 -6.59 -6.82 -12.36
CA ALA A 72 -8.03 -7.07 -12.36
C ALA A 72 -8.51 -8.24 -11.47
N PRO A 73 -7.89 -9.44 -11.50
CA PRO A 73 -8.35 -10.53 -10.64
C PRO A 73 -8.19 -10.20 -9.14
N LEU A 74 -7.07 -9.57 -8.75
CA LEU A 74 -6.83 -9.15 -7.37
C LEU A 74 -7.72 -7.97 -6.95
N ASP A 75 -7.99 -7.03 -7.88
CA ASP A 75 -8.97 -5.95 -7.65
C ASP A 75 -10.36 -6.53 -7.37
N LYS A 76 -10.81 -7.53 -8.12
CA LYS A 76 -12.13 -8.18 -7.91
C LYS A 76 -12.24 -8.79 -6.52
N VAL A 77 -11.22 -9.52 -6.06
CA VAL A 77 -11.18 -10.09 -4.71
C VAL A 77 -11.31 -8.99 -3.65
N CYS A 78 -10.58 -7.88 -3.82
CA CYS A 78 -10.65 -6.74 -2.92
C CYS A 78 -12.06 -6.13 -2.87
N ASN A 79 -12.69 -5.91 -4.03
CA ASN A 79 -14.00 -5.29 -4.13
C ASN A 79 -15.12 -6.15 -3.51
N VAL A 80 -15.01 -7.48 -3.63
CA VAL A 80 -15.96 -8.41 -3.00
C VAL A 80 -15.81 -8.44 -1.48
N LEU A 81 -14.58 -8.28 -0.98
CA LEU A 81 -14.27 -8.31 0.46
C LEU A 81 -14.47 -6.96 1.16
N GLU A 82 -14.39 -5.85 0.43
CA GLU A 82 -14.54 -4.47 0.94
C GLU A 82 -15.81 -4.24 1.78
N PRO A 83 -17.03 -4.67 1.37
CA PRO A 83 -18.24 -4.42 2.15
C PRO A 83 -18.29 -5.19 3.49
N VAL A 84 -17.55 -6.30 3.60
CA VAL A 84 -17.59 -7.16 4.80
C VAL A 84 -16.48 -6.78 5.79
N LEU A 85 -15.27 -6.50 5.28
CA LEU A 85 -14.07 -6.32 6.11
C LEU A 85 -13.65 -4.86 6.25
N GLY A 86 -14.19 -3.97 5.43
CA GLY A 86 -13.70 -2.60 5.26
C GLY A 86 -12.44 -2.52 4.39
N PHE A 87 -12.17 -1.33 3.87
CA PHE A 87 -11.13 -1.09 2.86
C PHE A 87 -9.73 -1.55 3.30
N GLN A 88 -9.31 -1.21 4.53
CA GLN A 88 -7.97 -1.52 5.03
C GLN A 88 -7.69 -3.03 5.04
N ARG A 89 -8.63 -3.82 5.58
CA ARG A 89 -8.48 -5.27 5.68
C ARG A 89 -8.58 -5.94 4.31
N ALA A 90 -9.52 -5.52 3.46
CA ALA A 90 -9.64 -6.04 2.10
C ALA A 90 -8.37 -5.79 1.27
N TYR A 91 -7.75 -4.62 1.44
CA TYR A 91 -6.48 -4.28 0.80
C TYR A 91 -5.32 -5.16 1.29
N THR A 92 -5.25 -5.44 2.60
CA THR A 92 -4.26 -6.36 3.17
C THR A 92 -4.40 -7.77 2.60
N VAL A 93 -5.63 -8.29 2.50
CA VAL A 93 -5.90 -9.61 1.92
C VAL A 93 -5.39 -9.67 0.49
N ARG A 94 -5.80 -8.73 -0.36
CA ARG A 94 -5.34 -8.61 -1.74
C ARG A 94 -3.81 -8.64 -1.88
N PHE A 95 -3.11 -7.88 -1.04
CA PHE A 95 -1.64 -7.83 -1.07
C PHE A 95 -1.00 -9.20 -0.79
N TRP A 96 -1.48 -9.88 0.26
CA TRP A 96 -0.97 -11.19 0.64
C TRP A 96 -1.38 -12.30 -0.31
N THR A 97 -2.59 -12.26 -0.88
CA THR A 97 -3.04 -13.24 -1.88
C THR A 97 -2.10 -13.29 -3.08
N GLY A 98 -1.68 -12.12 -3.61
CA GLY A 98 -0.74 -12.07 -4.72
C GLY A 98 0.64 -12.67 -4.37
N LYS A 99 1.15 -12.36 -3.18
CA LYS A 99 2.43 -12.91 -2.69
C LYS A 99 2.36 -14.41 -2.44
N ALA A 100 1.27 -14.89 -1.84
CA ALA A 100 1.04 -16.31 -1.59
C ALA A 100 0.98 -17.11 -2.89
N LEU A 101 0.27 -16.60 -3.90
CA LEU A 101 0.18 -17.27 -5.21
C LEU A 101 1.55 -17.38 -5.89
N LEU A 102 2.34 -16.30 -5.88
CA LEU A 102 3.71 -16.31 -6.41
C LEU A 102 4.61 -17.27 -5.64
N ALA A 103 4.54 -17.27 -4.30
CA ALA A 103 5.32 -18.16 -3.46
C ALA A 103 4.98 -19.63 -3.71
N LEU A 104 3.69 -19.98 -3.74
CA LEU A 104 3.22 -21.34 -4.03
C LEU A 104 3.66 -21.80 -5.43
N THR A 105 3.52 -20.93 -6.42
CA THR A 105 3.95 -21.24 -7.79
C THR A 105 5.46 -21.47 -7.87
N GLY A 106 6.26 -20.63 -7.19
CA GLY A 106 7.72 -20.76 -7.13
C GLY A 106 8.16 -22.04 -6.41
N ILE A 107 7.53 -22.38 -5.30
CA ILE A 107 7.78 -23.62 -4.56
C ILE A 107 7.45 -24.83 -5.43
N TYR A 108 6.29 -24.83 -6.09
CA TYR A 108 5.87 -25.95 -6.93
C TYR A 108 6.78 -26.11 -8.16
N ALA A 109 7.14 -25.01 -8.83
CA ALA A 109 8.07 -25.03 -9.94
C ALA A 109 9.46 -25.52 -9.52
N GLY A 110 9.98 -25.04 -8.38
CA GLY A 110 11.25 -25.51 -7.81
C GLY A 110 11.20 -26.99 -7.45
N ALA A 111 10.16 -27.44 -6.76
CA ALA A 111 9.97 -28.85 -6.40
C ALA A 111 9.89 -29.74 -7.65
N TYR A 112 9.15 -29.32 -8.68
CA TYR A 112 9.07 -30.03 -9.95
C TYR A 112 10.44 -30.09 -10.65
N TYR A 113 11.14 -28.96 -10.71
CA TYR A 113 12.48 -28.87 -11.29
C TYR A 113 13.44 -29.83 -10.60
N PHE A 114 13.53 -29.80 -9.27
CA PHE A 114 14.39 -30.71 -8.52
C PHE A 114 13.99 -32.16 -8.69
N LYS A 115 12.69 -32.48 -8.66
CA LYS A 115 12.20 -33.87 -8.79
C LYS A 115 12.56 -34.51 -10.12
N TYR A 116 12.42 -33.78 -11.24
CA TYR A 116 12.59 -34.37 -12.57
C TYR A 116 13.97 -34.14 -13.19
N ASN A 117 14.67 -33.06 -12.81
CA ASN A 117 16.03 -32.78 -13.30
C ASN A 117 17.14 -33.45 -12.48
N GLN A 118 16.82 -34.11 -11.36
CA GLN A 118 17.76 -35.00 -10.65
C GLN A 118 18.31 -36.14 -11.54
N ASN A 119 17.56 -36.54 -12.57
CA ASN A 119 17.97 -37.61 -13.48
C ASN A 119 19.06 -37.22 -14.49
N VAL A 120 19.30 -35.92 -14.70
CA VAL A 120 20.33 -35.40 -15.63
C VAL A 120 21.70 -35.33 -14.96
N SER A 121 21.75 -35.35 -13.62
CA SER A 121 22.97 -35.32 -12.80
C SER A 121 23.63 -36.69 -12.60
N ASN A 122 23.04 -37.78 -13.11
CA ASN A 122 23.62 -39.10 -13.01
C ASN A 122 24.58 -39.33 -14.18
N TRP A 123 25.82 -38.86 -14.03
CA TRP A 123 26.97 -39.10 -14.92
C TRP A 123 27.07 -40.57 -15.38
N SER A 124 26.67 -41.51 -14.51
CA SER A 124 26.64 -42.95 -14.75
C SER A 124 25.65 -43.38 -15.85
N ARG A 125 24.53 -42.68 -16.04
CA ARG A 125 23.52 -43.02 -17.06
C ARG A 125 23.92 -42.54 -18.45
N ILE A 126 24.64 -41.42 -18.51
CA ILE A 126 25.17 -40.83 -19.75
C ILE A 126 26.29 -41.73 -20.31
N GLN A 127 27.24 -42.16 -19.49
CA GLN A 127 28.30 -43.08 -19.95
C GLN A 127 27.75 -44.41 -20.46
N VAL A 128 26.81 -45.03 -19.72
CA VAL A 128 26.20 -46.30 -20.13
C VAL A 128 25.49 -46.16 -21.48
N GLY A 129 24.75 -45.07 -21.73
CA GLY A 129 24.11 -44.83 -23.03
C GLY A 129 25.09 -44.74 -24.21
N TYR A 130 26.29 -44.18 -24.00
CA TYR A 130 27.32 -44.14 -25.04
C TYR A 130 27.95 -45.53 -25.28
N TYR A 131 28.24 -46.31 -24.23
CA TYR A 131 28.81 -47.65 -24.38
C TYR A 131 27.87 -48.63 -25.11
N TYR A 132 26.57 -48.59 -24.84
CA TYR A 132 25.59 -49.44 -25.52
C TYR A 132 25.42 -49.09 -27.02
N LYS A 133 25.51 -47.80 -27.36
CA LYS A 133 25.40 -47.34 -28.77
C LYS A 133 26.62 -47.72 -29.60
N SER A 134 27.81 -47.72 -28.99
CA SER A 134 29.05 -48.17 -29.63
C SER A 134 29.10 -49.69 -29.80
N PHE A 135 28.53 -50.46 -28.88
CA PHE A 135 28.53 -51.93 -28.92
C PHE A 135 27.55 -52.51 -29.95
N GLN A 136 26.48 -51.81 -30.31
CA GLN A 136 25.58 -52.21 -31.40
C GLN A 136 26.08 -51.85 -32.81
N MET A 137 27.19 -51.10 -32.92
CA MET A 137 27.79 -50.69 -34.19
C MET A 137 28.93 -51.62 -34.66
N TYR A 138 29.16 -52.73 -33.96
CA TYR A 138 30.05 -53.83 -34.37
C TYR A 138 29.25 -55.13 -34.50
#